data_AF-A0A3A0ARR9-F1
#
_entry.id   AF-A0A3A0ARR9-F1
#
_cell.length_a   1.000
_cell.length_b   1.000
_cell.length_c   1.000
_cell.angle_alpha   90.00
_cell.angle_beta   90.00
_cell.angle_gamma   90.00
#
_symmetry.space_group_name_H-M   'P 1'
#
loop_
_entity.id
_entity.type
_entity.pdbx_description
1 polymer ?
#
loop_
_entity_poly.entity_id
_entity_poly.type
_entity_poly.pdbx_seq_one_letter_code
_entity_poly.pdbx_strand_id
1 'polypeptide(L)' 'MSHKVVVIGAGIGRLTTAALLARQGLDVIVLDQ' A
#
# COMPACT_ATOMS: atom_id res chain seq x y z
N MET A 1 -2.79 7.00 15.88
CA MET A 1 -3.83 6.46 14.98
C MET A 1 -3.13 5.93 13.74
N SER A 2 -3.07 4.60 13.55
CA SER A 2 -2.61 4.03 12.27
C SER A 2 -3.76 4.17 11.27
N HIS A 3 -3.51 4.80 10.13
CA HIS A 3 -4.51 4.94 9.06
C HIS A 3 -4.42 3.72 8.16
N LYS A 4 -5.58 3.14 7.82
CA LYS A 4 -5.66 2.01 6.88
C LYS A 4 -5.67 2.55 5.46
N VAL A 5 -4.75 2.06 4.63
CA VAL A 5 -4.63 2.41 3.22
C VAL A 5 -4.82 1.16 2.36
N VAL A 6 -5.68 1.26 1.36
CA VAL A 6 -5.88 0.20 0.36
C VAL A 6 -5.27 0.64 -0.96
N VAL A 7 -4.40 -0.18 -1.52
CA VAL A 7 -3.80 0.01 -2.84
C VAL A 7 -4.42 -0.99 -3.82
N ILE A 8 -4.98 -0.50 -4.93
CA ILE A 8 -5.71 -1.33 -5.89
C ILE A 8 -4.81 -1.76 -7.05
N GLY A 9 -4.39 -3.03 -6.98
CA GLY A 9 -3.64 -3.90 -7.87
C GLY A 9 -2.12 -3.85 -7.73
N ALA A 10 -1.42 -4.84 -8.29
CA ALA A 10 -0.02 -5.15 -7.95
C ALA A 10 1.00 -4.84 -9.06
N GLY A 11 0.73 -3.82 -9.88
CA GLY A 11 1.71 -3.30 -10.83
C GLY A 11 2.87 -2.58 -10.14
N ILE A 12 4.02 -2.42 -10.81
CA ILE A 12 5.24 -1.87 -10.21
C ILE A 12 5.03 -0.53 -9.48
N GLY A 13 4.35 0.44 -10.10
CA GLY A 13 4.07 1.72 -9.46
C GLY A 13 3.24 1.58 -8.18
N ARG A 14 2.27 0.67 -8.18
CA ARG A 14 1.37 0.43 -7.04
C ARG A 14 2.09 -0.27 -5.89
N LEU A 15 2.94 -1.25 -6.19
CA LEU A 15 3.80 -1.89 -5.18
C LEU A 15 4.83 -0.92 -4.62
N THR A 16 5.39 -0.02 -5.44
CA THR A 16 6.26 1.06 -4.96
C THR A 16 5.51 1.98 -3.99
N THR A 17 4.28 2.41 -4.34
CA THR A 17 3.44 3.21 -3.44
C THR A 17 3.17 2.47 -2.13
N ALA A 18 2.74 1.21 -2.19
CA ALA A 18 2.46 0.40 -1.01
C ALA A 18 3.69 0.27 -0.09
N ALA A 19 4.87 0.02 -0.68
CA ALA A 19 6.13 -0.08 0.06
C ALA A 19 6.54 1.24 0.72
N LEU A 20 6.40 2.37 0.03
CA LEU A 20 6.70 3.69 0.59
C LEU A 20 5.77 4.04 1.75
N LEU A 21 4.47 3.74 1.62
CA LEU A 21 3.48 3.98 2.67
C LEU A 21 3.71 3.09 3.89
N ALA A 22 3.98 1.80 3.68
CA ALA A 22 4.31 0.88 4.77
C ALA A 22 5.58 1.30 5.53
N ARG A 23 6.60 1.81 4.82
CA ARG A 23 7.82 2.35 5.44
C ARG A 23 7.58 3.60 6.30
N GLN A 24 6.48 4.32 6.09
CA GLN A 24 6.06 5.45 6.91
C GLN A 24 5.23 5.02 8.14
N GLY A 25 5.02 3.71 8.35
CA GLY A 25 4.26 3.17 9.47
C GLY A 25 2.74 3.14 9.25
N LEU A 26 2.30 3.29 8.00
CA LEU A 26 0.89 3.13 7.63
C LEU A 26 0.55 1.63 7.52
N ASP A 27 -0.69 1.28 7.88
CA ASP A 27 -1.25 -0.06 7.69
C ASP A 27 -1.77 -0.17 6.24
N VAL A 28 -1.09 -0.95 5.41
CA VAL A 28 -1.32 -1.00 3.95
C VAL A 28 -1.77 -2.40 3.53
N ILE A 29 -2.86 -2.48 2.77
CA ILE A 29 -3.32 -3.70 2.09
C ILE A 29 -3.31 -3.45 0.58
N VAL A 30 -2.73 -4.38 -0.18
CA VAL A 30 -2.83 -4.41 -1.64
C VAL A 30 -3.88 -5.42 -2.06
N LEU A 31 -4.83 -5.03 -2.90
CA LEU A 31 -5.84 -5.92 -3.49
C LEU A 31 -5.63 -6.00 -4.99
N ASP A 32 -5.45 -7.20 -5.55
CA ASP A 32 -5.40 -7.43 -6.99
C ASP A 32 -6.40 -8.52 -7.38
N GLN A 33 -6.72 -8.60 -8.68
CA GLN A 33 -7.74 -9.49 -9.25
C GLN A 33 -7.34 -10.97 -9.26
#